data_AF-A0AAN9IBX2-F1
#
_entry.id   AF-A0AAN9IBX2-F1
#
_cell.length_a   1.000
_cell.length_b   1.000
_cell.length_c   1.000
_cell.angle_alpha   90.00
_cell.angle_beta   90.00
_cell.angle_gamma   90.00
#
_symmetry.space_group_name_H-M   'P 1'
#
loop_
_entity.id
_entity.type
_entity.pdbx_description
1 polymer ?
#
loop_
_entity_poly.entity_id
_entity_poly.type
_entity_poly.pdbx_seq_one_letter_code
_entity_poly.pdbx_strand_id
1 'polypeptide(L)'
;METCGSQWKTFLPLLLMSLLSTVGSSTHSHHRSSSAIRFRLARGAAAADAERQVLMRDGAPFKIALFADLHFGENAWTEWGPLQDVNSIKVMNTVLHHEDPDFVIYLGDVITANNIMVANASLYWDQAISPARNRGLPWASIFGNHDDASFEWPLEWFSAPGIPQIRCPPTINSHSEECSFKGTGRLELMKNEIKNNASLSRNGPTNLWPSVSNYVLQVSSPDDPQSPVAFLYFLDSGGGSYPEVISSRQAEWFMQKAEEINSDSRVSEIIFWHIPSTAYKVVAPKSGIQKPCVGSINKETVAAQESETGIMDLLVNRTSVKVRLKPLCLTVDTMIYDYVKGSVYNTH
;
A
#
# COMPACT_ATOMS: atom_id res chain seq x y z
N MET A 1 31.40 27.95 -50.84
CA MET A 1 32.66 27.63 -50.14
C MET A 1 32.25 26.90 -48.88
N GLU A 2 31.90 25.63 -49.05
CA GLU A 2 32.73 24.41 -48.87
C GLU A 2 32.26 23.76 -47.55
N THR A 3 31.18 22.96 -47.57
CA THR A 3 31.04 21.55 -47.99
C THR A 3 31.67 20.53 -47.05
N CYS A 4 30.83 19.69 -46.43
CA CYS A 4 30.79 18.21 -46.53
C CYS A 4 29.78 17.73 -45.46
N GLY A 5 28.57 17.21 -45.75
CA GLY A 5 28.20 16.00 -46.51
C GLY A 5 27.93 14.86 -45.49
N SER A 6 26.90 14.02 -45.49
CA SER A 6 25.72 13.69 -46.31
C SER A 6 24.77 12.87 -45.40
N GLN A 7 23.45 13.06 -45.32
CA GLN A 7 22.43 12.47 -46.20
C GLN A 7 22.57 10.95 -46.49
N TRP A 8 21.73 10.07 -45.88
CA TRP A 8 20.63 9.29 -46.51
C TRP A 8 20.18 8.00 -45.77
N LYS A 9 18.84 7.87 -45.71
CA LYS A 9 17.99 6.68 -45.95
C LYS A 9 17.84 5.53 -44.92
N THR A 10 16.62 5.45 -44.39
CA THR A 10 15.68 4.30 -44.38
C THR A 10 16.25 2.90 -44.63
N PHE A 11 15.91 1.91 -43.80
CA PHE A 11 15.26 0.65 -44.20
C PHE A 11 14.80 -0.15 -42.96
N LEU A 12 13.52 -0.55 -42.98
CA LEU A 12 12.96 -1.65 -42.18
C LEU A 12 13.64 -2.98 -42.57
N PRO A 13 13.58 -4.00 -41.70
CA PRO A 13 12.97 -5.23 -42.21
C PRO A 13 11.96 -5.86 -41.23
N LEU A 14 10.82 -6.25 -41.81
CA LEU A 14 10.01 -7.36 -41.34
C LEU A 14 10.86 -8.63 -41.27
N LEU A 15 10.63 -9.46 -40.25
CA LEU A 15 10.85 -10.89 -40.38
C LEU A 15 9.59 -11.64 -39.89
N LEU A 16 8.80 -12.05 -40.87
CA LEU A 16 7.88 -13.19 -40.79
C LEU A 16 8.72 -14.43 -41.07
N MET A 17 8.61 -15.49 -40.26
CA MET A 17 8.68 -16.88 -40.76
C MET A 17 7.95 -17.81 -39.79
N SER A 18 6.84 -18.34 -40.27
CA SER A 18 6.21 -19.57 -39.83
C SER A 18 7.08 -20.77 -40.23
N LEU A 19 7.01 -21.87 -39.47
CA LEU A 19 7.30 -23.21 -39.99
C LEU A 19 6.48 -24.24 -39.19
N LEU A 20 5.50 -24.82 -39.88
CA LEU A 20 4.80 -26.07 -39.57
C LEU A 20 5.61 -27.26 -40.09
N SER A 21 5.23 -28.47 -39.64
CA SER A 21 5.55 -29.84 -40.14
C SER A 21 6.38 -30.65 -39.13
N THR A 22 6.10 -31.91 -38.77
CA THR A 22 5.20 -32.94 -39.33
C THR A 22 5.03 -34.11 -38.35
N VAL A 23 3.94 -34.84 -38.59
CA VAL A 23 3.48 -36.11 -38.02
C VAL A 23 4.50 -37.27 -38.15
N GLY A 24 4.56 -38.13 -37.13
CA GLY A 24 5.06 -39.50 -37.21
C GLY A 24 4.08 -40.44 -36.48
N SER A 25 3.63 -41.49 -37.16
CA SER A 25 2.60 -42.44 -36.73
C SER A 25 3.18 -43.83 -36.49
N SER A 26 2.37 -44.68 -35.83
CA SER A 26 2.40 -46.16 -35.72
C SER A 26 3.13 -46.73 -34.48
N THR A 27 2.65 -47.72 -33.70
CA THR A 27 1.58 -48.74 -33.82
C THR A 27 1.05 -49.23 -32.44
N HIS A 28 -0.19 -49.74 -32.45
CA HIS A 28 -0.98 -50.52 -31.46
C HIS A 28 -0.31 -51.25 -30.26
N SER A 29 -0.97 -51.19 -29.10
CA SER A 29 -1.57 -52.37 -28.44
C SER A 29 -2.66 -51.96 -27.43
N HIS A 30 -3.73 -52.77 -27.37
CA HIS A 30 -4.91 -52.58 -26.52
C HIS A 30 -4.64 -53.03 -25.08
N HIS A 31 -5.03 -52.22 -24.08
CA HIS A 31 -5.60 -52.74 -22.84
C HIS A 31 -6.60 -51.74 -22.24
N ARG A 32 -7.84 -52.20 -22.07
CA ARG A 32 -8.92 -51.52 -21.34
C ARG A 32 -8.51 -51.34 -19.88
N SER A 33 -8.63 -50.11 -19.36
CA SER A 33 -9.05 -49.90 -17.98
C SER A 33 -9.76 -48.56 -17.85
N SER A 34 -10.90 -48.61 -17.18
CA SER A 34 -11.82 -47.51 -16.91
C SER A 34 -11.10 -46.35 -16.20
N SER A 35 -11.02 -45.19 -16.84
CA SER A 35 -10.59 -43.95 -16.20
C SER A 35 -11.83 -43.13 -15.90
N ALA A 36 -12.24 -43.12 -14.63
CA ALA A 36 -13.18 -42.14 -14.12
C ALA A 36 -12.60 -40.74 -14.36
N ILE A 37 -13.31 -39.93 -15.13
CA ILE A 37 -13.03 -38.49 -15.27
C ILE A 37 -13.26 -37.86 -13.90
N ARG A 38 -12.19 -37.78 -13.09
CA ARG A 38 -12.14 -36.88 -11.94
C ARG A 38 -12.04 -35.47 -12.49
N PHE A 39 -13.16 -34.75 -12.48
CA PHE A 39 -13.14 -33.30 -12.54
C PHE A 39 -12.25 -32.78 -11.40
N ARG A 40 -11.03 -32.33 -11.72
CA ARG A 40 -10.22 -31.51 -10.83
C ARG A 40 -10.86 -30.13 -10.79
N LEU A 41 -11.86 -29.94 -9.93
CA LEU A 41 -12.20 -28.61 -9.45
C LEU A 41 -11.17 -28.19 -8.39
N ALA A 42 -10.92 -26.87 -8.36
CA ALA A 42 -10.05 -26.14 -7.43
C ALA A 42 -8.53 -26.25 -7.65
N ARG A 43 -8.03 -25.66 -8.75
CA ARG A 43 -6.66 -25.11 -8.83
C ARG A 43 -6.61 -23.60 -9.07
N GLY A 44 -7.76 -22.93 -9.20
CA GLY A 44 -7.82 -21.52 -9.59
C GLY A 44 -7.47 -20.52 -8.49
N ALA A 45 -7.90 -20.75 -7.25
CA ALA A 45 -7.68 -19.80 -6.16
C ALA A 45 -6.25 -19.86 -5.60
N ALA A 46 -5.76 -21.07 -5.27
CA ALA A 46 -4.43 -21.25 -4.69
C ALA A 46 -3.27 -20.94 -5.66
N ALA A 47 -3.46 -21.13 -6.97
CA ALA A 47 -2.45 -20.77 -7.97
C ALA A 47 -2.38 -19.26 -8.20
N ALA A 48 -3.53 -18.56 -8.17
CA ALA A 48 -3.58 -17.09 -8.25
C ALA A 48 -3.00 -16.42 -6.98
N ASP A 49 -3.16 -17.05 -5.82
CA ASP A 49 -2.55 -16.59 -4.56
C ASP A 49 -1.02 -16.82 -4.53
N ALA A 50 -0.54 -17.89 -5.19
CA ALA A 50 0.89 -18.17 -5.33
C ALA A 50 1.62 -17.18 -6.26
N GLU A 51 0.93 -16.58 -7.24
CA GLU A 51 1.50 -15.55 -8.12
C GLU A 51 1.61 -14.15 -7.47
N ARG A 52 0.96 -13.92 -6.33
CA ARG A 52 0.91 -12.61 -5.63
C ARG A 52 1.59 -12.67 -4.26
N GLN A 53 2.83 -13.14 -4.23
CA GLN A 53 3.65 -13.22 -3.03
C GLN A 53 4.80 -12.21 -3.05
N VAL A 54 5.25 -11.80 -1.86
CA VAL A 54 6.47 -11.01 -1.72
C VAL A 54 7.64 -11.97 -1.68
N LEU A 55 8.49 -11.96 -2.70
CA LEU A 55 9.65 -12.85 -2.78
C LEU A 55 10.94 -12.08 -2.46
N MET A 56 11.76 -12.65 -1.58
CA MET A 56 13.11 -12.12 -1.37
C MET A 56 14.02 -12.41 -2.57
N ARG A 57 15.02 -11.56 -2.77
CA ARG A 57 16.14 -11.82 -3.68
C ARG A 57 17.24 -12.58 -2.92
N ASP A 58 17.94 -13.48 -3.60
CA ASP A 58 19.02 -14.26 -2.99
C ASP A 58 20.19 -13.37 -2.54
N GLY A 59 20.74 -13.66 -1.36
CA GLY A 59 21.93 -13.02 -0.80
C GLY A 59 21.84 -11.52 -0.45
N ALA A 60 20.69 -10.87 -0.63
CA ALA A 60 20.51 -9.42 -0.40
C ALA A 60 19.55 -9.14 0.77
N PRO A 61 19.75 -8.03 1.53
CA PRO A 61 18.76 -7.59 2.51
C PRO A 61 17.47 -7.19 1.79
N PHE A 62 16.34 -7.68 2.30
CA PHE A 62 15.02 -7.29 1.79
C PHE A 62 14.70 -5.85 2.20
N LYS A 63 14.45 -4.99 1.23
CA LYS A 63 14.21 -3.55 1.46
C LYS A 63 12.76 -3.19 1.24
N ILE A 64 12.17 -2.53 2.25
CA ILE A 64 10.84 -1.93 2.16
C ILE A 64 10.99 -0.41 2.14
N ALA A 65 10.51 0.25 1.09
CA ALA A 65 10.28 1.69 1.12
C ALA A 65 8.89 1.96 1.69
N LEU A 66 8.79 2.94 2.59
CA LEU A 66 7.53 3.29 3.24
C LEU A 66 7.22 4.76 2.97
N PHE A 67 6.00 5.01 2.51
CA PHE A 67 5.43 6.33 2.30
C PHE A 67 4.14 6.46 3.09
N ALA A 68 3.96 7.56 3.80
CA ALA A 68 2.77 7.86 4.58
C ALA A 68 2.50 9.36 4.49
N ASP A 69 1.28 9.78 4.81
CA ASP A 69 0.93 11.20 4.96
C ASP A 69 1.30 12.01 3.70
N LEU A 70 1.03 11.40 2.53
CA LEU A 70 1.33 12.00 1.23
C LEU A 70 0.32 13.08 0.86
N HIS A 71 -0.92 12.93 1.33
CA HIS A 71 -1.97 13.94 1.23
C HIS A 71 -2.25 14.45 -0.20
N PHE A 72 -2.23 13.55 -1.19
CA PHE A 72 -2.47 13.96 -2.58
C PHE A 72 -3.86 14.58 -2.76
N GLY A 73 -3.91 15.65 -3.56
CA GLY A 73 -5.13 16.39 -3.84
C GLY A 73 -5.52 17.43 -2.79
N GLU A 74 -4.66 17.68 -1.80
CA GLU A 74 -4.82 18.79 -0.87
C GLU A 74 -4.76 20.14 -1.61
N ASN A 75 -5.69 21.04 -1.28
CA ASN A 75 -5.86 22.38 -1.79
C ASN A 75 -5.74 22.46 -3.32
N ALA A 76 -6.32 21.49 -4.03
CA ALA A 76 -6.16 21.32 -5.48
C ALA A 76 -6.69 22.50 -6.33
N TRP A 77 -7.46 23.40 -5.74
CA TRP A 77 -7.92 24.66 -6.36
C TRP A 77 -6.90 25.80 -6.28
N THR A 78 -5.79 25.61 -5.57
CA THR A 78 -4.69 26.57 -5.45
C THR A 78 -3.50 26.13 -6.30
N GLU A 79 -2.50 27.01 -6.49
CA GLU A 79 -1.23 26.62 -7.11
C GLU A 79 -0.34 25.80 -6.15
N TRP A 80 -0.55 25.92 -4.84
CA TRP A 80 0.30 25.30 -3.82
C TRP A 80 0.11 23.79 -3.75
N GLY A 81 -1.14 23.32 -3.76
CA GLY A 81 -1.51 21.90 -3.62
C GLY A 81 -0.91 21.01 -4.71
N PRO A 82 -1.21 21.25 -6.00
CA PRO A 82 -0.63 20.51 -7.11
C PRO A 82 0.91 20.56 -7.15
N LEU A 83 1.52 21.65 -6.65
CA LEU A 83 2.96 21.74 -6.52
C LEU A 83 3.50 20.77 -5.45
N GLN A 84 2.77 20.54 -4.35
CA GLN A 84 3.14 19.55 -3.34
C GLN A 84 3.04 18.13 -3.89
N ASP A 85 1.96 17.78 -4.61
CA ASP A 85 1.82 16.47 -5.27
C ASP A 85 3.03 16.19 -6.18
N VAL A 86 3.44 17.18 -6.99
CA VAL A 86 4.63 17.09 -7.85
C VAL A 86 5.92 16.90 -7.03
N ASN A 87 6.05 17.59 -5.90
CA ASN A 87 7.23 17.45 -5.03
C ASN A 87 7.27 16.07 -4.36
N SER A 88 6.12 15.55 -3.90
CA SER A 88 5.98 14.19 -3.36
C SER A 88 6.39 13.14 -4.41
N ILE A 89 5.94 13.28 -5.65
CA ILE A 89 6.37 12.41 -6.77
C ILE A 89 7.88 12.47 -6.98
N LYS A 90 8.51 13.66 -6.93
CA LYS A 90 9.96 13.80 -7.09
C LYS A 90 10.72 13.11 -5.94
N VAL A 91 10.29 13.31 -4.71
CA VAL A 91 10.91 12.68 -3.52
C VAL A 91 10.76 11.17 -3.58
N MET A 92 9.54 10.66 -3.82
CA MET A 92 9.31 9.23 -3.98
C MET A 92 10.20 8.63 -5.09
N ASN A 93 10.29 9.26 -6.26
CA ASN A 93 11.17 8.79 -7.32
C ASN A 93 12.65 8.80 -6.94
N THR A 94 13.08 9.79 -6.18
CA THR A 94 14.46 9.89 -5.69
C THR A 94 14.77 8.75 -4.73
N VAL A 95 13.90 8.53 -3.74
CA VAL A 95 14.03 7.43 -2.76
C VAL A 95 14.03 6.08 -3.47
N LEU A 96 13.03 5.82 -4.33
CA LEU A 96 12.91 4.56 -5.05
C LEU A 96 14.09 4.32 -6.01
N HIS A 97 14.73 5.37 -6.53
CA HIS A 97 15.90 5.23 -7.38
C HIS A 97 17.18 4.93 -6.60
N HIS A 98 17.42 5.64 -5.48
CA HIS A 98 18.66 5.51 -4.72
C HIS A 98 18.66 4.31 -3.78
N GLU A 99 17.51 3.96 -3.20
CA GLU A 99 17.43 2.86 -2.24
C GLU A 99 17.18 1.50 -2.90
N ASP A 100 16.65 1.48 -4.14
CA ASP A 100 16.28 0.29 -4.91
C ASP A 100 15.55 -0.76 -4.05
N PRO A 101 14.34 -0.43 -3.53
CA PRO A 101 13.62 -1.33 -2.63
C PRO A 101 13.00 -2.51 -3.38
N ASP A 102 12.78 -3.61 -2.66
CA ASP A 102 12.08 -4.79 -3.16
C ASP A 102 10.55 -4.64 -3.09
N PHE A 103 10.07 -3.80 -2.16
CA PHE A 103 8.65 -3.63 -1.88
C PHE A 103 8.34 -2.23 -1.37
N VAL A 104 7.13 -1.74 -1.66
CA VAL A 104 6.65 -0.43 -1.22
C VAL A 104 5.43 -0.59 -0.31
N ILE A 105 5.38 0.16 0.78
CA ILE A 105 4.20 0.27 1.64
C ILE A 105 3.70 1.71 1.62
N TYR A 106 2.41 1.87 1.32
CA TYR A 106 1.66 3.11 1.52
C TYR A 106 0.91 3.01 2.85
N LEU A 107 1.37 3.74 3.86
CA LEU A 107 0.94 3.62 5.27
C LEU A 107 -0.10 4.68 5.66
N GLY A 108 -1.20 4.75 4.92
CA GLY A 108 -2.31 5.66 5.18
C GLY A 108 -2.05 7.11 4.76
N ASP A 109 -3.14 7.86 4.70
CA ASP A 109 -3.19 9.27 4.30
C ASP A 109 -2.45 9.53 2.99
N VAL A 110 -2.72 8.64 2.03
CA VAL A 110 -2.21 8.73 0.66
C VAL A 110 -2.89 9.88 -0.06
N ILE A 111 -4.19 10.09 0.19
CA ILE A 111 -4.98 11.19 -0.36
C ILE A 111 -5.65 12.00 0.76
N THR A 112 -5.95 13.27 0.47
CA THR A 112 -6.62 14.18 1.41
C THR A 112 -8.12 14.24 1.10
N ALA A 113 -8.84 13.12 1.13
CA ALA A 113 -10.19 13.02 0.54
C ALA A 113 -11.15 14.15 0.94
N ASN A 114 -11.06 14.65 2.18
CA ASN A 114 -11.83 15.80 2.68
C ASN A 114 -11.59 17.12 1.92
N ASN A 115 -10.61 17.20 1.03
CA ASN A 115 -10.26 18.38 0.25
C ASN A 115 -10.37 18.16 -1.26
N ILE A 116 -10.87 16.98 -1.67
CA ILE A 116 -10.99 16.61 -3.08
C ILE A 116 -12.41 16.90 -3.58
N MET A 117 -12.53 17.94 -4.41
CA MET A 117 -13.83 18.38 -4.95
C MET A 117 -14.42 17.45 -6.03
N VAL A 118 -13.61 16.53 -6.58
CA VAL A 118 -14.06 15.64 -7.66
C VAL A 118 -14.82 14.44 -7.09
N ALA A 119 -15.88 14.03 -7.80
CA ALA A 119 -16.70 12.87 -7.45
C ALA A 119 -15.92 11.53 -7.37
N ASN A 120 -14.68 11.51 -7.85
CA ASN A 120 -13.83 10.33 -7.86
C ASN A 120 -12.39 10.70 -7.50
N ALA A 121 -12.06 10.56 -6.23
CA ALA A 121 -10.73 10.81 -5.67
C ALA A 121 -9.68 9.75 -6.11
N SER A 122 -10.10 8.65 -6.75
CA SER A 122 -9.16 7.62 -7.23
C SER A 122 -8.13 8.13 -8.23
N LEU A 123 -8.35 9.28 -8.88
CA LEU A 123 -7.33 9.94 -9.71
C LEU A 123 -6.09 10.32 -8.89
N TYR A 124 -6.28 10.86 -7.68
CA TYR A 124 -5.17 11.23 -6.79
C TYR A 124 -4.49 9.99 -6.22
N TRP A 125 -5.27 8.94 -5.91
CA TRP A 125 -4.72 7.65 -5.54
C TRP A 125 -3.80 7.09 -6.64
N ASP A 126 -4.26 7.13 -7.90
CA ASP A 126 -3.50 6.68 -9.07
C ASP A 126 -2.20 7.45 -9.27
N GLN A 127 -2.23 8.76 -9.03
CA GLN A 127 -1.03 9.62 -9.07
C GLN A 127 -0.05 9.27 -7.95
N ALA A 128 -0.53 9.10 -6.72
CA ALA A 128 0.30 8.78 -5.55
C ALA A 128 1.02 7.44 -5.69
N ILE A 129 0.36 6.41 -6.24
CA ILE A 129 0.96 5.09 -6.48
C ILE A 129 1.84 5.03 -7.74
N SER A 130 1.80 6.05 -8.60
CA SER A 130 2.48 6.05 -9.89
C SER A 130 3.99 5.82 -9.82
N PRO A 131 4.76 6.30 -8.81
CA PRO A 131 6.19 6.04 -8.75
C PRO A 131 6.54 4.55 -8.60
N ALA A 132 5.81 3.80 -7.77
CA ALA A 132 5.99 2.36 -7.61
C ALA A 132 5.51 1.62 -8.87
N ARG A 133 4.31 1.96 -9.34
CA ARG A 133 3.69 1.35 -10.53
C ARG A 133 4.56 1.47 -11.78
N ASN A 134 5.07 2.67 -12.07
CA ASN A 134 5.84 2.92 -13.29
C ASN A 134 7.19 2.18 -13.29
N ARG A 135 7.66 1.73 -12.12
CA ARG A 135 8.87 0.93 -11.94
C ARG A 135 8.59 -0.58 -11.89
N GLY A 136 7.33 -1.00 -11.89
CA GLY A 136 6.95 -2.39 -11.68
C GLY A 136 7.31 -2.90 -10.28
N LEU A 137 7.49 -2.02 -9.30
CA LEU A 137 7.74 -2.41 -7.91
C LEU A 137 6.42 -2.91 -7.31
N PRO A 138 6.40 -4.06 -6.63
CA PRO A 138 5.21 -4.49 -5.90
C PRO A 138 4.96 -3.56 -4.71
N TRP A 139 3.69 -3.30 -4.41
CA TRP A 139 3.31 -2.51 -3.23
C TRP A 139 2.10 -3.07 -2.49
N ALA A 140 1.92 -2.61 -1.28
CA ALA A 140 0.68 -2.76 -0.53
C ALA A 140 0.31 -1.47 0.20
N SER A 141 -0.97 -1.32 0.52
CA SER A 141 -1.51 -0.13 1.16
C SER A 141 -2.39 -0.46 2.36
N ILE A 142 -2.40 0.47 3.29
CA ILE A 142 -3.36 0.53 4.38
C ILE A 142 -3.96 1.93 4.41
N PHE A 143 -5.24 2.03 4.72
CA PHE A 143 -5.94 3.31 4.78
C PHE A 143 -5.64 4.07 6.07
N GLY A 144 -5.50 5.39 5.94
CA GLY A 144 -5.50 6.36 7.02
C GLY A 144 -6.83 7.11 7.11
N ASN A 145 -6.96 8.00 8.09
CA ASN A 145 -8.20 8.73 8.36
C ASN A 145 -8.57 9.70 7.23
N HIS A 146 -7.60 10.25 6.50
CA HIS A 146 -7.90 11.17 5.39
C HIS A 146 -8.31 10.45 4.11
N ASP A 147 -7.99 9.18 3.94
CA ASP A 147 -8.18 8.48 2.66
C ASP A 147 -9.65 8.37 2.22
N ASP A 148 -10.60 8.42 3.14
CA ASP A 148 -12.03 8.51 2.85
C ASP A 148 -12.79 9.53 3.71
N ALA A 149 -12.07 10.54 4.19
CA ALA A 149 -12.67 11.62 4.96
C ALA A 149 -13.75 12.37 4.17
N SER A 150 -14.78 12.83 4.90
CA SER A 150 -15.86 13.61 4.32
C SER A 150 -15.37 14.99 3.88
N PHE A 151 -15.87 15.48 2.74
CA PHE A 151 -15.48 16.79 2.22
C PHE A 151 -15.73 17.91 3.23
N GLU A 152 -14.69 18.69 3.52
CA GLU A 152 -14.72 19.87 4.36
C GLU A 152 -14.85 21.12 3.52
N TRP A 153 -15.90 21.89 3.76
CA TRP A 153 -16.17 23.12 3.03
C TRP A 153 -15.31 24.28 3.56
N PRO A 154 -14.42 24.87 2.75
CA PRO A 154 -13.64 26.02 3.19
C PRO A 154 -14.54 27.23 3.44
N LEU A 155 -14.48 27.78 4.65
CA LEU A 155 -15.34 28.92 5.05
C LEU A 155 -15.11 30.15 4.16
N GLU A 156 -13.88 30.33 3.67
CA GLU A 156 -13.50 31.40 2.74
C GLU A 156 -14.28 31.39 1.42
N TRP A 157 -14.78 30.23 0.98
CA TRP A 157 -15.58 30.13 -0.25
C TRP A 157 -16.96 30.77 -0.11
N PHE A 158 -17.42 30.99 1.12
CA PHE A 158 -18.65 31.72 1.43
C PHE A 158 -18.40 33.22 1.65
N SER A 159 -17.21 33.70 1.29
CA SER A 159 -16.82 35.12 1.28
C SER A 159 -16.70 35.67 -0.15
N ALA A 160 -16.15 36.88 -0.31
CA ALA A 160 -16.03 37.55 -1.61
C ALA A 160 -15.35 36.74 -2.75
N PRO A 161 -14.37 35.85 -2.49
CA PRO A 161 -13.78 35.02 -3.55
C PRO A 161 -14.75 34.01 -4.18
N GLY A 162 -15.77 33.57 -3.44
CA GLY A 162 -16.71 32.52 -3.88
C GLY A 162 -16.08 31.13 -3.97
N ILE A 163 -16.87 30.15 -4.40
CA ILE A 163 -16.41 28.79 -4.70
C ILE A 163 -15.56 28.82 -5.98
N PRO A 164 -14.32 28.27 -5.98
CA PRO A 164 -13.47 28.18 -7.16
C PRO A 164 -14.16 27.46 -8.34
N GLN A 165 -13.81 27.82 -9.57
CA GLN A 165 -14.35 27.17 -10.76
C GLN A 165 -13.90 25.70 -10.85
N ILE A 166 -14.85 24.78 -10.83
CA ILE A 166 -14.60 23.33 -10.85
C ILE A 166 -14.57 22.82 -12.30
N ARG A 167 -13.47 22.17 -12.70
CA ARG A 167 -13.41 21.42 -13.96
C ARG A 167 -13.71 19.95 -13.69
N CYS A 168 -14.94 19.54 -13.96
CA CYS A 168 -15.32 18.13 -13.87
C CYS A 168 -14.90 17.36 -15.14
N PRO A 169 -14.42 16.11 -15.03
CA PRO A 169 -14.19 15.26 -16.19
C PRO A 169 -15.51 15.07 -16.95
N PRO A 170 -15.52 15.20 -18.29
CA PRO A 170 -16.75 15.03 -19.07
C PRO A 170 -17.25 13.58 -18.95
N THR A 171 -18.50 13.39 -18.53
CA THR A 171 -19.19 12.10 -18.61
C THR A 171 -19.64 11.85 -20.06
N ILE A 172 -19.45 10.62 -20.55
CA ILE A 172 -19.64 10.25 -21.97
C ILE A 172 -21.11 10.28 -22.41
N ASN A 173 -22.09 10.45 -21.51
CA ASN A 173 -23.50 10.51 -21.87
C ASN A 173 -24.26 11.65 -21.16
N SER A 174 -24.70 12.62 -21.98
CA SER A 174 -25.90 13.47 -21.85
C SER A 174 -26.22 14.19 -20.53
N HIS A 175 -26.29 15.52 -20.65
CA HIS A 175 -27.12 16.45 -19.88
C HIS A 175 -27.01 16.41 -18.34
N SER A 176 -26.02 17.19 -17.86
CA SER A 176 -25.87 17.70 -16.49
C SER A 176 -26.04 16.66 -15.40
N GLU A 177 -25.01 15.84 -15.20
CA GLU A 177 -24.71 15.41 -13.83
C GLU A 177 -23.82 16.49 -13.22
N GLU A 178 -24.46 17.35 -12.42
CA GLU A 178 -23.83 18.29 -11.49
C GLU A 178 -22.56 17.67 -10.89
N CYS A 179 -21.47 18.43 -10.82
CA CYS A 179 -20.30 18.07 -10.03
C CYS A 179 -20.75 17.76 -8.59
N SER A 180 -21.03 16.49 -8.28
CA SER A 180 -21.44 16.11 -6.94
C SER A 180 -20.19 15.88 -6.11
N PHE A 181 -20.05 16.63 -5.01
CA PHE A 181 -19.04 16.39 -3.99
C PHE A 181 -19.33 15.05 -3.31
N LYS A 182 -18.77 13.98 -3.89
CA LYS A 182 -18.81 12.63 -3.37
C LYS A 182 -17.37 12.16 -3.34
N GLY A 183 -16.80 12.04 -2.14
CA GLY A 183 -15.50 11.39 -1.99
C GLY A 183 -15.54 9.94 -2.46
N THR A 184 -14.37 9.29 -2.52
CA THR A 184 -14.30 7.85 -2.83
C THR A 184 -14.14 7.08 -1.53
N GLY A 185 -15.08 6.19 -1.22
CA GLY A 185 -15.00 5.37 0.00
C GLY A 185 -13.90 4.31 -0.07
N ARG A 186 -13.39 3.87 1.10
CA ARG A 186 -12.34 2.84 1.23
C ARG A 186 -12.56 1.58 0.40
N LEU A 187 -13.80 1.07 0.34
CA LEU A 187 -14.13 -0.11 -0.47
C LEU A 187 -13.89 0.12 -1.97
N GLU A 188 -14.21 1.31 -2.46
CA GLU A 188 -13.99 1.66 -3.87
C GLU A 188 -12.51 1.92 -4.16
N LEU A 189 -11.80 2.58 -3.25
CA LEU A 189 -10.34 2.75 -3.33
C LEU A 189 -9.64 1.39 -3.39
N MET A 190 -9.96 0.48 -2.46
CA MET A 190 -9.39 -0.87 -2.43
C MET A 190 -9.73 -1.65 -3.70
N LYS A 191 -10.98 -1.56 -4.17
CA LYS A 191 -11.39 -2.19 -5.44
C LYS A 191 -10.59 -1.68 -6.64
N ASN A 192 -10.21 -0.41 -6.66
CA ASN A 192 -9.40 0.14 -7.73
C ASN A 192 -7.93 -0.23 -7.59
N GLU A 193 -7.41 -0.26 -6.37
CA GLU A 193 -6.04 -0.65 -6.08
C GLU A 193 -5.73 -2.10 -6.48
N ILE A 194 -6.55 -3.07 -6.04
CA ILE A 194 -6.27 -4.49 -6.28
C ILE A 194 -6.40 -4.93 -7.75
N LYS A 195 -6.97 -4.06 -8.60
CA LYS A 195 -6.96 -4.24 -10.07
C LYS A 195 -5.58 -4.05 -10.66
N ASN A 196 -4.69 -3.36 -9.97
CA ASN A 196 -3.32 -3.21 -10.41
C ASN A 196 -2.55 -4.52 -10.18
N ASN A 197 -1.89 -5.03 -11.22
CA ASN A 197 -1.16 -6.30 -11.15
C ASN A 197 0.01 -6.27 -10.16
N ALA A 198 0.60 -5.10 -9.90
CA ALA A 198 1.70 -4.95 -8.95
C ALA A 198 1.21 -4.64 -7.52
N SER A 199 -0.08 -4.38 -7.31
CA SER A 199 -0.63 -4.27 -5.95
C SER A 199 -0.82 -5.66 -5.35
N LEU A 200 -0.24 -5.84 -4.16
CA LEU A 200 -0.42 -7.01 -3.30
C LEU A 200 -1.43 -6.75 -2.18
N SER A 201 -2.08 -5.58 -2.16
CA SER A 201 -3.14 -5.24 -1.21
C SER A 201 -4.32 -6.19 -1.32
N ARG A 202 -5.03 -6.40 -0.21
CA ARG A 202 -6.15 -7.33 -0.12
C ARG A 202 -7.30 -6.70 0.65
N ASN A 203 -8.53 -7.10 0.30
CA ASN A 203 -9.67 -6.84 1.16
C ASN A 203 -9.54 -7.67 2.44
N GLY A 204 -9.84 -7.05 3.57
CA GLY A 204 -9.93 -7.76 4.83
C GLY A 204 -11.19 -8.62 4.97
N PRO A 205 -11.24 -9.44 6.02
CA PRO A 205 -12.41 -10.24 6.35
C PRO A 205 -13.67 -9.36 6.51
N THR A 206 -14.78 -9.78 5.92
CA THR A 206 -16.04 -9.01 5.92
C THR A 206 -16.65 -8.82 7.31
N ASN A 207 -16.29 -9.67 8.28
CA ASN A 207 -16.72 -9.55 9.68
C ASN A 207 -15.97 -8.44 10.45
N LEU A 208 -14.94 -7.83 9.86
CA LEU A 208 -14.24 -6.67 10.40
C LEU A 208 -14.78 -5.33 9.87
N TRP A 209 -15.83 -5.35 9.04
CA TRP A 209 -16.50 -4.14 8.58
C TRP A 209 -16.89 -3.23 9.75
N PRO A 210 -16.72 -1.89 9.67
CA PRO A 210 -16.44 -1.08 8.46
C PRO A 210 -14.98 -1.05 7.97
N SER A 211 -14.07 -1.70 8.68
CA SER A 211 -12.65 -1.69 8.35
C SER A 211 -12.33 -2.53 7.10
N VAL A 212 -11.48 -2.01 6.20
CA VAL A 212 -11.31 -2.57 4.84
C VAL A 212 -9.92 -3.16 4.62
N SER A 213 -8.85 -2.42 4.92
CA SER A 213 -7.47 -2.83 4.60
C SER A 213 -6.82 -3.64 5.73
N ASN A 214 -7.47 -4.74 6.13
CA ASN A 214 -6.95 -5.68 7.14
C ASN A 214 -6.47 -6.98 6.50
N TYR A 215 -5.17 -7.21 6.41
CA TYR A 215 -4.67 -8.43 5.79
C TYR A 215 -3.24 -8.74 6.23
N VAL A 216 -2.74 -9.91 5.84
CA VAL A 216 -1.37 -10.34 6.09
C VAL A 216 -0.73 -10.72 4.75
N LEU A 217 0.51 -10.28 4.54
CA LEU A 217 1.35 -10.72 3.43
C LEU A 217 2.50 -11.57 3.95
N GLN A 218 2.78 -12.64 3.23
CA GLN A 218 3.94 -13.48 3.47
C GLN A 218 5.10 -13.00 2.60
N VAL A 219 6.24 -12.75 3.23
CA VAL A 219 7.54 -12.61 2.58
C VAL A 219 8.19 -13.98 2.57
N SER A 220 8.39 -14.57 1.40
CA SER A 220 8.94 -15.92 1.26
C SER A 220 10.42 -15.92 0.89
N SER A 221 11.08 -17.03 1.22
CA SER A 221 12.45 -17.33 0.78
C SER A 221 12.55 -17.36 -0.74
N PRO A 222 13.69 -16.97 -1.34
CA PRO A 222 13.91 -17.08 -2.79
C PRO A 222 13.80 -18.53 -3.30
N ASP A 223 14.25 -19.48 -2.48
CA ASP A 223 14.37 -20.90 -2.86
C ASP A 223 13.08 -21.71 -2.66
N ASP A 224 12.21 -21.25 -1.77
CA ASP A 224 10.95 -21.92 -1.45
C ASP A 224 9.84 -20.90 -1.14
N PRO A 225 8.93 -20.66 -2.10
CA PRO A 225 7.77 -19.80 -1.90
C PRO A 225 6.84 -20.24 -0.76
N GLN A 226 6.93 -21.49 -0.30
CA GLN A 226 6.18 -21.99 0.86
C GLN A 226 6.89 -21.75 2.20
N SER A 227 8.16 -21.31 2.18
CA SER A 227 8.94 -21.03 3.38
C SER A 227 8.87 -19.54 3.74
N PRO A 228 8.05 -19.14 4.73
CA PRO A 228 7.95 -17.76 5.16
C PRO A 228 9.23 -17.31 5.89
N VAL A 229 9.69 -16.10 5.56
CA VAL A 229 10.77 -15.39 6.25
C VAL A 229 10.22 -14.29 7.15
N ALA A 230 9.15 -13.61 6.72
CA ALA A 230 8.44 -12.64 7.53
C ALA A 230 6.94 -12.61 7.19
N PHE A 231 6.12 -12.22 8.17
CA PHE A 231 4.72 -11.86 7.98
C PHE A 231 4.52 -10.36 8.17
N LEU A 232 3.90 -9.70 7.19
CA LEU A 232 3.58 -8.28 7.23
C LEU A 232 2.07 -8.14 7.49
N TYR A 233 1.69 -7.69 8.67
CA TYR A 233 0.30 -7.47 9.05
C TYR A 233 -0.08 -6.02 8.82
N PHE A 234 -1.23 -5.80 8.18
CA PHE A 234 -1.83 -4.50 7.94
C PHE A 234 -3.13 -4.43 8.74
N LEU A 235 -3.22 -3.50 9.69
CA LEU A 235 -4.36 -3.32 10.58
C LEU A 235 -4.98 -1.94 10.38
N ASP A 236 -6.11 -1.88 9.70
CA ASP A 236 -6.77 -0.62 9.36
C ASP A 236 -7.31 0.07 10.62
N SER A 237 -6.62 1.12 11.05
CA SER A 237 -6.90 1.90 12.27
C SER A 237 -8.10 2.84 12.15
N GLY A 238 -8.79 2.87 11.01
CA GLY A 238 -9.99 3.66 10.82
C GLY A 238 -9.78 5.16 10.64
N GLY A 239 -10.76 5.93 11.09
CA GLY A 239 -10.93 7.34 10.74
C GLY A 239 -11.71 7.57 9.45
N GLY A 240 -11.85 8.83 9.07
CA GLY A 240 -12.58 9.25 7.88
C GLY A 240 -14.08 9.00 8.01
N SER A 241 -14.55 7.89 7.43
CA SER A 241 -15.97 7.52 7.48
C SER A 241 -16.41 6.74 8.74
N TYR A 242 -15.47 6.33 9.60
CA TYR A 242 -15.74 5.62 10.85
C TYR A 242 -14.69 5.94 11.94
N PRO A 243 -14.87 5.52 13.22
CA PRO A 243 -13.98 5.92 14.31
C PRO A 243 -12.50 5.58 14.12
N GLU A 244 -11.61 6.40 14.67
CA GLU A 244 -10.16 6.22 14.67
C GLU A 244 -9.71 5.20 15.73
N VAL A 245 -9.97 3.93 15.46
CA VAL A 245 -9.69 2.83 16.39
C VAL A 245 -9.40 1.51 15.68
N ILE A 246 -8.38 0.79 16.14
CA ILE A 246 -8.25 -0.66 15.93
C ILE A 246 -9.18 -1.33 16.92
N SER A 247 -10.23 -1.97 16.42
CA SER A 247 -11.27 -2.61 17.25
C SER A 247 -10.81 -3.91 17.92
N SER A 248 -11.52 -4.32 18.99
CA SER A 248 -11.25 -5.58 19.68
C SER A 248 -11.43 -6.78 18.76
N ARG A 249 -12.34 -6.72 17.78
CA ARG A 249 -12.50 -7.74 16.73
C ARG A 249 -11.30 -7.84 15.81
N GLN A 250 -10.68 -6.72 15.44
CA GLN A 250 -9.43 -6.74 14.67
C GLN A 250 -8.29 -7.32 15.51
N ALA A 251 -8.24 -7.00 16.80
CA ALA A 251 -7.25 -7.53 17.72
C ALA A 251 -7.40 -9.06 17.89
N GLU A 252 -8.63 -9.56 18.06
CA GLU A 252 -8.95 -11.00 18.09
C GLU A 252 -8.60 -11.69 16.77
N TRP A 253 -8.94 -11.07 15.63
CA TRP A 253 -8.58 -11.58 14.31
C TRP A 253 -7.07 -11.68 14.14
N PHE A 254 -6.33 -10.63 14.51
CA PHE A 254 -4.87 -10.63 14.47
C PHE A 254 -4.29 -11.78 15.29
N MET A 255 -4.77 -11.95 16.53
CA MET A 255 -4.32 -13.03 17.42
C MET A 255 -4.62 -14.41 16.81
N GLN A 256 -5.84 -14.64 16.33
CA GLN A 256 -6.22 -15.91 15.70
C GLN A 256 -5.40 -16.18 14.44
N LYS A 257 -5.18 -15.15 13.62
CA LYS A 257 -4.41 -15.28 12.38
C LYS A 257 -2.95 -15.58 12.64
N ALA A 258 -2.36 -14.92 13.64
CA ALA A 258 -0.98 -15.18 14.04
C ALA A 258 -0.80 -16.59 14.61
N GLU A 259 -1.76 -17.10 15.39
CA GLU A 259 -1.76 -18.50 15.85
C GLU A 259 -1.92 -19.48 14.68
N GLU A 260 -2.78 -19.16 13.70
CA GLU A 260 -3.00 -20.00 12.51
C GLU A 260 -1.73 -20.18 11.66
N ILE A 261 -0.99 -19.08 11.41
CA ILE A 261 0.12 -19.07 10.43
C ILE A 261 1.51 -19.08 11.07
N ASN A 262 1.62 -18.80 12.36
CA ASN A 262 2.88 -18.63 13.09
C ASN A 262 2.74 -19.01 14.58
N SER A 263 2.08 -20.15 14.89
CA SER A 263 1.78 -20.61 16.26
C SER A 263 2.99 -20.70 17.18
N ASP A 264 4.15 -21.09 16.66
CA ASP A 264 5.39 -21.18 17.44
C ASP A 264 6.19 -19.86 17.48
N SER A 265 5.69 -18.82 16.82
CA SER A 265 6.28 -17.48 16.74
C SER A 265 7.76 -17.52 16.30
N ARG A 266 8.10 -18.44 15.39
CA ARG A 266 9.46 -18.58 14.85
C ARG A 266 9.73 -17.64 13.68
N VAL A 267 8.71 -17.32 12.89
CA VAL A 267 8.83 -16.41 11.75
C VAL A 267 8.74 -14.97 12.27
N SER A 268 9.56 -14.07 11.71
CA SER A 268 9.54 -12.65 12.08
C SER A 268 8.24 -11.98 11.61
N GLU A 269 7.82 -10.94 12.31
CA GLU A 269 6.56 -10.26 12.02
C GLU A 269 6.77 -8.76 12.02
N ILE A 270 6.04 -8.06 11.17
CA ILE A 270 6.02 -6.60 11.15
C ILE A 270 4.57 -6.18 11.05
N ILE A 271 4.15 -5.26 11.91
CA ILE A 271 2.77 -4.80 11.95
C ILE A 271 2.74 -3.32 11.56
N PHE A 272 1.83 -2.99 10.66
CA PHE A 272 1.60 -1.68 10.11
C PHE A 272 0.17 -1.23 10.41
N TRP A 273 0.04 -0.03 10.95
CA TRP A 273 -1.22 0.72 10.97
C TRP A 273 -0.91 2.21 10.95
N HIS A 274 -1.90 3.00 10.53
CA HIS A 274 -1.71 4.43 10.34
C HIS A 274 -1.78 5.18 11.68
N ILE A 275 -2.96 5.26 12.30
CA ILE A 275 -3.20 6.11 13.47
C ILE A 275 -2.53 5.53 14.74
N PRO A 276 -1.63 6.25 15.40
CA PRO A 276 -0.88 5.73 16.53
C PRO A 276 -1.76 5.37 17.75
N SER A 277 -1.28 4.44 18.57
CA SER A 277 -1.89 4.10 19.86
C SER A 277 -1.95 5.32 20.79
N THR A 278 -2.97 5.39 21.64
CA THR A 278 -3.08 6.38 22.73
C THR A 278 -1.87 6.38 23.66
N ALA A 279 -1.12 5.28 23.75
CA ALA A 279 0.14 5.21 24.50
C ALA A 279 1.14 6.30 24.05
N TYR A 280 1.10 6.72 22.78
CA TYR A 280 1.96 7.77 22.25
C TYR A 280 1.64 9.16 22.82
N LYS A 281 0.38 9.43 23.23
CA LYS A 281 0.05 10.65 23.98
C LYS A 281 0.84 10.74 25.30
N VAL A 282 1.27 9.60 25.84
CA VAL A 282 2.05 9.52 27.08
C VAL A 282 3.56 9.57 26.82
N VAL A 283 4.05 8.83 25.81
CA VAL A 283 5.49 8.66 25.57
C VAL A 283 6.11 9.69 24.63
N ALA A 284 5.30 10.42 23.86
CA ALA A 284 5.81 11.44 22.96
C ALA A 284 6.54 12.56 23.73
N PRO A 285 7.61 13.13 23.13
CA PRO A 285 8.37 14.20 23.77
C PRO A 285 7.47 15.39 24.13
N LYS A 286 7.41 15.73 25.42
CA LYS A 286 6.67 16.91 25.91
C LYS A 286 7.43 18.22 25.70
N SER A 287 8.71 18.12 25.37
CA SER A 287 9.60 19.24 25.08
C SER A 287 10.35 18.95 23.78
N GLY A 288 10.73 20.02 23.08
CA GLY A 288 11.41 19.91 21.79
C GLY A 288 12.71 19.09 21.90
N ILE A 289 12.86 18.12 21.01
CA ILE A 289 14.08 17.36 20.83
C ILE A 289 15.14 18.28 20.20
N GLN A 290 16.24 18.50 20.92
CA GLN A 290 17.37 19.34 20.45
C GLN A 290 18.39 18.60 19.58
N LYS A 291 18.22 17.29 19.34
CA LYS A 291 19.05 16.54 18.40
C LYS A 291 18.69 16.90 16.95
N PRO A 292 19.60 16.74 15.98
CA PRO A 292 19.25 16.89 14.57
C PRO A 292 18.12 15.92 14.24
N CYS A 293 16.91 16.47 14.13
CA CYS A 293 15.71 15.76 13.72
C CYS A 293 15.22 16.38 12.43
N VAL A 294 14.95 15.53 11.45
CA VAL A 294 14.31 15.88 10.19
C VAL A 294 12.85 15.48 10.30
N GLY A 295 11.93 16.44 10.17
CA GLY A 295 10.49 16.23 10.32
C GLY A 295 9.84 17.25 11.26
N SER A 296 8.58 17.02 11.60
CA SER A 296 7.75 17.92 12.42
C SER A 296 7.60 17.50 13.88
N ILE A 297 8.43 16.59 14.39
CA ILE A 297 8.33 16.08 15.78
C ILE A 297 8.34 17.16 16.88
N ASN A 298 8.88 18.36 16.59
CA ASN A 298 8.89 19.51 17.50
C ASN A 298 7.78 20.54 17.23
N LYS A 299 6.99 20.34 16.17
CA LYS A 299 5.99 21.28 15.67
C LYS A 299 4.55 20.75 15.79
N GLU A 300 4.40 19.44 15.93
CA GLU A 300 3.11 18.75 15.93
C GLU A 300 2.95 17.89 17.20
N THR A 301 1.71 17.72 17.63
CA THR A 301 1.32 16.78 18.67
C THR A 301 0.87 15.47 18.07
N VAL A 302 0.99 14.37 18.81
CA VAL A 302 0.50 13.04 18.37
C VAL A 302 -1.01 13.07 18.08
N ALA A 303 -1.42 12.76 16.85
CA ALA A 303 -2.81 12.45 16.50
C ALA A 303 -3.10 10.96 16.75
N ALA A 304 -3.25 10.57 18.02
CA ALA A 304 -3.48 9.17 18.37
C ALA A 304 -4.96 8.79 18.40
N GLN A 305 -5.22 7.48 18.18
CA GLN A 305 -6.52 6.82 18.20
C GLN A 305 -7.45 7.36 19.30
N GLU A 306 -8.75 7.26 19.04
CA GLU A 306 -9.81 7.68 19.98
C GLU A 306 -9.79 6.83 21.26
N SER A 307 -9.43 5.55 21.15
CA SER A 307 -9.39 4.61 22.29
C SER A 307 -8.47 3.42 22.05
N GLU A 308 -8.09 2.73 23.13
CA GLU A 308 -7.46 1.41 23.08
C GLU A 308 -8.49 0.32 23.31
N THR A 309 -8.52 -0.68 22.44
CA THR A 309 -9.48 -1.78 22.56
C THR A 309 -8.83 -3.18 22.60
N GLY A 310 -7.55 -3.22 22.97
CA GLY A 310 -6.86 -4.47 23.34
C GLY A 310 -5.70 -4.88 22.43
N ILE A 311 -5.50 -4.22 21.28
CA ILE A 311 -4.35 -4.55 20.41
C ILE A 311 -3.02 -4.37 21.14
N MET A 312 -2.85 -3.29 21.90
CA MET A 312 -1.62 -3.05 22.65
C MET A 312 -1.40 -4.08 23.76
N ASP A 313 -2.46 -4.51 24.45
CA ASP A 313 -2.38 -5.56 25.48
C ASP A 313 -1.96 -6.91 24.88
N LEU A 314 -2.46 -7.23 23.68
CA LEU A 314 -2.05 -8.43 22.95
C LEU A 314 -0.56 -8.36 22.55
N LEU A 315 -0.10 -7.20 22.11
CA LEU A 315 1.29 -7.01 21.71
C LEU A 315 2.25 -7.08 22.91
N VAL A 316 1.91 -6.50 24.06
CA VAL A 316 2.75 -6.56 25.26
C VAL A 316 2.94 -8.02 25.73
N ASN A 317 1.93 -8.87 25.58
CA ASN A 317 1.97 -10.26 26.03
C ASN A 317 2.57 -11.24 25.01
N ARG A 318 2.85 -10.79 23.78
CA ARG A 318 3.28 -11.68 22.69
C ARG A 318 4.79 -11.94 22.78
N THR A 319 5.19 -13.22 22.76
CA THR A 319 6.59 -13.62 22.99
C THR A 319 7.55 -13.26 21.85
N SER A 320 7.05 -13.02 20.64
CA SER A 320 7.85 -12.50 19.51
C SER A 320 8.14 -11.01 19.62
N VAL A 321 7.57 -10.30 20.61
CA VAL A 321 7.63 -8.84 20.64
C VAL A 321 8.96 -8.33 21.17
N LYS A 322 9.71 -7.65 20.29
CA LYS A 322 10.79 -6.74 20.65
C LYS A 322 10.42 -5.34 20.21
N VAL A 323 9.96 -4.52 21.14
CA VAL A 323 9.71 -3.10 20.86
C VAL A 323 11.06 -2.42 20.60
N ARG A 324 11.35 -2.07 19.34
CA ARG A 324 12.39 -1.11 19.00
C ARG A 324 11.74 0.23 18.69
N LEU A 325 11.54 1.04 19.73
CA LEU A 325 11.33 2.47 19.57
C LEU A 325 12.66 3.08 19.09
N LYS A 326 12.94 3.00 17.80
CA LYS A 326 13.85 3.99 17.22
C LYS A 326 13.03 5.28 17.16
N PRO A 327 13.48 6.39 17.77
CA PRO A 327 12.91 7.69 17.47
C PRO A 327 13.24 7.97 16.00
N LEU A 328 12.39 7.49 15.11
CA LEU A 328 12.29 8.04 13.78
C LEU A 328 11.82 9.48 14.03
N CYS A 329 12.66 10.47 13.70
CA CYS A 329 12.23 11.86 13.71
C CYS A 329 11.18 12.17 12.61
N LEU A 330 10.74 11.14 11.88
CA LEU A 330 9.62 11.19 10.95
C LEU A 330 8.36 11.55 11.74
N THR A 331 7.46 12.26 11.07
CA THR A 331 6.18 12.80 11.56
C THR A 331 5.49 11.91 12.59
N VAL A 332 4.79 12.54 13.55
CA VAL A 332 4.30 11.89 14.77
C VAL A 332 3.17 10.88 14.50
N ASP A 333 2.72 10.79 13.24
CA ASP A 333 1.47 10.17 12.83
C ASP A 333 1.66 8.82 12.11
N THR A 334 2.90 8.37 11.88
CA THR A 334 3.18 7.11 11.16
C THR A 334 3.89 6.07 12.04
N MET A 335 3.41 4.82 12.08
CA MET A 335 4.01 3.74 12.90
C MET A 335 4.38 2.46 12.17
N ILE A 336 5.60 1.97 12.46
CA ILE A 336 6.10 0.65 12.06
C ILE A 336 6.53 -0.10 13.31
N TYR A 337 5.95 -1.26 13.55
CA TYR A 337 6.43 -2.18 14.59
C TYR A 337 7.18 -3.34 13.97
N ASP A 338 8.49 -3.40 14.22
CA ASP A 338 9.39 -4.48 13.76
C ASP A 338 9.60 -5.53 14.87
N TYR A 339 9.27 -6.80 14.60
CA TYR A 339 9.37 -7.91 15.57
C TYR A 339 10.32 -9.02 15.07
N VAL A 340 11.51 -9.10 15.68
CA VAL A 340 12.52 -10.12 15.36
C VAL A 340 13.02 -10.84 16.61
N LYS A 341 12.99 -12.18 16.60
CA LYS A 341 13.57 -13.03 17.65
C LYS A 341 15.08 -13.28 17.43
N GLY A 342 15.93 -12.42 18.01
CA GLY A 342 17.41 -12.59 18.15
C GLY A 342 18.22 -12.01 16.96
N SER A 343 19.41 -11.42 17.06
CA SER A 343 20.49 -11.41 18.05
C SER A 343 21.08 -9.99 18.19
N VAL A 344 21.65 -9.68 19.35
CA VAL A 344 22.43 -8.44 19.56
C VAL A 344 23.67 -8.51 18.67
N TYR A 345 23.75 -7.70 17.63
CA TYR A 345 25.04 -7.33 17.03
C TYR A 345 25.46 -6.00 17.64
N ASN A 346 26.38 -6.08 18.60
CA ASN A 346 27.22 -4.93 18.95
C ASN A 346 28.01 -4.57 17.70
N THR A 347 27.78 -3.39 17.14
CA THR A 347 28.73 -2.73 16.26
C THR A 347 29.22 -1.49 16.99
N HIS A 348 30.50 -1.54 17.35
CA HIS A 348 31.29 -0.44 17.89
C HIS A 348 31.31 0.78 16.98
#